data_AF-A0AAN8JTT0-F1
#
_entry.id   AF-A0AAN8JTT0-F1
#
_cell.length_a   1.000
_cell.length_b   1.000
_cell.length_c   1.000
_cell.angle_alpha   90.00
_cell.angle_beta   90.00
_cell.angle_gamma   90.00
#
_symmetry.space_group_name_H-M   'P 1'
#
loop_
_entity.id
_entity.type
_entity.pdbx_description
1 polymer ?
#
loop_
_entity_poly.entity_id
_entity_poly.type
_entity_poly.pdbx_seq_one_letter_code
_entity_poly.pdbx_strand_id
1 'polypeptide(L)'
;MKLKLLLILFLYFRYRDGVSKGHQYILLDMADEVDLSLALLARIILEKHLAVTHRDGENICRSFLTQLMKEPNLIEDPVLATEISQCIYSDDFYGPLTDSIKHAIGYEYEFKLKRQLGKLGHSFIVLQGGRNE
;
A
#
# COMPACT_ATOMS: atom_id res chain seq x y z
N MET A 1 -20.51 0.65 11.06
CA MET A 1 -20.57 -0.08 9.76
C MET A 1 -21.08 0.79 8.61
N LYS A 2 -22.21 1.50 8.75
CA LYS A 2 -22.77 2.35 7.67
C LYS A 2 -21.86 3.51 7.20
N LEU A 3 -21.19 4.19 8.13
CA LEU A 3 -20.33 5.34 7.81
C LEU A 3 -19.09 4.94 6.97
N LYS A 4 -18.46 3.81 7.32
CA LYS A 4 -17.30 3.27 6.58
C LYS A 4 -17.66 2.95 5.13
N LEU A 5 -18.82 2.33 4.90
CA LEU A 5 -19.30 2.00 3.57
C LEU A 5 -19.61 3.27 2.76
N LEU A 6 -20.23 4.27 3.39
CA LEU A 6 -20.52 5.55 2.76
C LEU A 6 -19.24 6.26 2.29
N LEU A 7 -18.20 6.27 3.15
CA LEU A 7 -16.90 6.84 2.82
C LEU A 7 -16.26 6.16 1.61
N ILE A 8 -16.23 4.82 1.58
CA ILE A 8 -15.65 4.06 0.46
C ILE A 8 -16.40 4.35 -0.85
N LEU A 9 -17.73 4.43 -0.80
CA LEU A 9 -18.54 4.77 -1.96
C LEU A 9 -18.27 6.21 -2.45
N PHE A 10 -18.16 7.17 -1.53
CA PHE A 10 -17.84 8.55 -1.84
C PHE A 10 -16.46 8.68 -2.51
N LEU A 11 -15.43 8.05 -1.95
CA LEU A 11 -14.08 8.04 -2.51
C LEU A 11 -14.07 7.43 -3.91
N TYR A 12 -14.74 6.29 -4.10
CA TYR A 12 -14.79 5.64 -5.41
C TYR A 12 -15.58 6.46 -6.45
N PHE A 13 -16.66 7.11 -6.05
CA PHE A 13 -17.41 8.02 -6.91
C PHE A 13 -16.53 9.19 -7.37
N ARG A 14 -15.81 9.82 -6.44
CA ARG A 14 -14.90 10.92 -6.75
C ARG A 14 -13.78 10.49 -7.71
N TYR A 15 -13.19 9.33 -7.48
CA TYR A 15 -12.20 8.75 -8.39
C TYR A 15 -12.77 8.58 -9.81
N ARG A 16 -13.95 7.98 -9.94
CA ARG A 16 -14.62 7.78 -11.24
C ARG A 16 -14.97 9.08 -11.94
N ASP A 17 -15.39 10.10 -11.19
CA ASP A 17 -15.65 11.44 -11.73
C ASP A 17 -14.36 12.06 -12.30
N GLY A 18 -13.26 12.00 -11.56
CA GLY A 18 -11.93 12.44 -12.02
C GLY A 18 -11.48 11.74 -13.30
N VAL A 19 -11.63 10.41 -13.36
CA VAL A 19 -11.32 9.61 -14.56
C VAL A 19 -12.18 10.04 -15.75
N SER A 20 -13.49 10.26 -15.54
CA SER A 20 -14.40 10.68 -16.62
C SER A 20 -14.07 12.05 -17.20
N LYS A 21 -13.47 12.92 -16.38
CA LYS A 21 -13.00 14.25 -16.77
C LYS A 21 -11.56 14.23 -17.30
N GLY A 22 -10.92 13.07 -17.41
CA GLY A 22 -9.54 12.94 -17.88
C GLY A 22 -8.51 13.63 -16.99
N HIS A 23 -8.78 13.78 -15.70
CA HIS A 23 -7.81 14.33 -14.74
C HIS A 23 -6.68 13.32 -14.52
N GLN A 24 -5.48 13.83 -14.23
CA GLN A 24 -4.31 13.03 -13.89
C GLN A 24 -3.99 13.22 -12.41
N TYR A 25 -3.32 12.24 -11.80
CA TYR A 25 -2.91 12.29 -10.39
C TYR A 25 -4.11 12.38 -9.43
N ILE A 26 -5.25 11.83 -9.84
CA ILE A 26 -6.52 11.88 -9.11
C ILE A 26 -6.33 11.35 -7.68
N LEU A 27 -5.63 10.23 -7.54
CA LEU A 27 -5.42 9.61 -6.23
C LEU A 27 -4.45 10.41 -5.34
N LEU A 28 -3.51 11.16 -5.94
CA LEU A 28 -2.59 12.01 -5.18
C LEU A 28 -3.35 13.18 -4.56
N ASP A 29 -4.12 13.91 -5.37
CA ASP A 29 -4.93 15.04 -4.91
C ASP A 29 -5.98 14.57 -3.88
N MET A 30 -6.63 13.44 -4.16
CA MET A 30 -7.62 12.88 -3.24
C MET A 30 -7.01 12.50 -1.89
N ALA A 31 -5.80 11.94 -1.85
CA ALA A 31 -5.16 11.50 -0.62
C ALA A 31 -4.88 12.67 0.32
N ASP A 32 -4.39 13.79 -0.23
CA ASP A 32 -4.14 15.03 0.51
C ASP A 32 -5.43 15.63 1.07
N GLU A 33 -6.49 15.68 0.27
CA GLU A 33 -7.78 16.24 0.68
C GLU A 33 -8.46 15.46 1.82
N VAL A 34 -8.28 14.13 1.86
CA VAL A 34 -8.95 13.23 2.81
C VAL A 34 -8.05 12.76 3.94
N ASP A 35 -6.82 13.27 4.00
CA ASP A 35 -5.79 12.94 5.00
C ASP A 35 -5.58 11.41 5.15
N LEU A 36 -5.44 10.73 4.00
CA LEU A 36 -5.10 9.31 3.95
C LEU A 36 -3.74 9.12 3.27
N SER A 37 -2.97 8.13 3.72
CA SER A 37 -1.75 7.77 2.97
C SER A 37 -2.10 7.30 1.56
N LEU A 38 -1.22 7.59 0.61
CA LEU A 38 -1.38 7.21 -0.80
C LEU A 38 -1.59 5.70 -0.94
N ALA A 39 -0.81 4.89 -0.24
CA ALA A 39 -0.97 3.43 -0.22
C ALA A 39 -2.33 2.98 0.33
N LEU A 40 -2.86 3.65 1.36
CA LEU A 40 -4.15 3.29 1.95
C LEU A 40 -5.31 3.66 1.01
N LEU A 41 -5.29 4.87 0.45
CA LEU A 41 -6.32 5.30 -0.51
C LEU A 41 -6.30 4.43 -1.76
N ALA A 42 -5.12 4.19 -2.35
CA ALA A 42 -4.95 3.31 -3.51
C ALA A 42 -5.52 1.91 -3.23
N ARG A 43 -5.24 1.34 -2.05
CA ARG A 43 -5.78 0.03 -1.65
C ARG A 43 -7.31 0.03 -1.55
N ILE A 44 -7.91 1.07 -0.97
CA ILE A 44 -9.38 1.21 -0.84
C ILE A 44 -10.02 1.29 -2.24
N ILE A 45 -9.47 2.10 -3.13
CA ILE A 45 -9.98 2.28 -4.50
C ILE A 45 -9.83 0.98 -5.30
N LEU A 46 -8.68 0.32 -5.21
CA LEU A 46 -8.44 -0.97 -5.88
C LEU A 46 -9.41 -2.05 -5.41
N GLU A 47 -9.58 -2.20 -4.08
CA GLU A 47 -10.52 -3.16 -3.50
C GLU A 47 -11.94 -2.89 -3.99
N LYS A 48 -12.36 -1.63 -4.02
CA LYS A 48 -13.70 -1.27 -4.51
C LYS A 48 -13.85 -1.51 -6.01
N HIS A 49 -12.84 -1.18 -6.81
CA HIS A 49 -12.86 -1.37 -8.26
C HIS A 49 -13.02 -2.84 -8.64
N LEU A 50 -12.22 -3.71 -8.04
CA LEU A 50 -12.28 -5.15 -8.27
C LEU A 50 -13.60 -5.77 -7.79
N ALA A 51 -14.16 -5.29 -6.67
CA ALA A 51 -15.44 -5.76 -6.15
C ALA A 51 -16.61 -5.40 -7.09
N VAL A 52 -16.51 -4.27 -7.80
CA VAL A 52 -17.48 -3.84 -8.81
C VAL A 52 -17.29 -4.58 -10.14
N THR A 53 -16.05 -4.90 -10.52
CA THR A 53 -15.72 -5.39 -11.87
C THR A 53 -15.81 -6.91 -12.00
N HIS A 54 -15.39 -7.68 -10.99
CA HIS A 54 -15.18 -9.12 -11.17
C HIS A 54 -16.12 -10.03 -10.38
N ARG A 55 -16.78 -9.59 -9.30
CA ARG A 55 -17.41 -10.53 -8.36
C ARG A 55 -18.65 -10.06 -7.58
N ASP A 56 -19.59 -9.31 -8.16
CA ASP A 56 -20.91 -9.05 -7.53
C ASP A 56 -20.87 -8.68 -6.01
N GLY A 57 -19.81 -8.00 -5.54
CA GLY A 57 -19.63 -7.66 -4.12
C GLY A 57 -19.00 -8.73 -3.20
N GLU A 58 -18.40 -9.81 -3.70
CA GLU A 58 -17.59 -10.73 -2.89
C GLU A 58 -16.33 -10.06 -2.31
N ASN A 59 -15.93 -10.50 -1.11
CA ASN A 59 -14.71 -10.02 -0.47
C ASN A 59 -13.47 -10.48 -1.24
N ILE A 60 -12.61 -9.53 -1.59
CA ILE A 60 -11.36 -9.81 -2.29
C ILE A 60 -10.33 -10.34 -1.30
N CYS A 61 -9.59 -11.36 -1.73
CA CYS A 61 -8.52 -11.91 -0.92
C CYS A 61 -7.43 -10.85 -0.67
N ARG A 62 -7.04 -10.69 0.61
CA ARG A 62 -6.05 -9.68 1.02
C ARG A 62 -4.69 -9.89 0.37
N SER A 63 -4.27 -11.14 0.14
CA SER A 63 -3.00 -11.46 -0.51
C SER A 63 -2.99 -11.01 -1.97
N PHE A 64 -4.11 -11.18 -2.67
CA PHE A 64 -4.27 -10.73 -4.05
C PHE A 64 -4.19 -9.20 -4.17
N LEU A 65 -4.89 -8.47 -3.30
CA LEU A 65 -4.75 -6.99 -3.25
C LEU A 65 -3.31 -6.56 -2.99
N THR A 66 -2.61 -7.24 -2.07
CA THR A 66 -1.21 -6.92 -1.78
C THR A 66 -0.30 -7.21 -2.97
N GLN A 67 -0.57 -8.26 -3.75
CA GLN A 67 0.18 -8.55 -4.98
C GLN A 67 -0.04 -7.47 -6.02
N LEU A 68 -1.28 -7.06 -6.28
CA LEU A 68 -1.58 -5.98 -7.24
C LEU A 68 -1.00 -4.62 -6.81
N MET A 69 -0.97 -4.34 -5.50
CA MET A 69 -0.29 -3.15 -4.96
C MET A 69 1.23 -3.23 -5.10
N LYS A 70 1.83 -4.41 -5.23
CA LYS A 70 3.28 -4.56 -5.49
C LYS A 70 3.59 -4.51 -6.98
N GLU A 71 2.69 -5.05 -7.79
CA GLU A 71 2.82 -5.16 -9.23
C GLU A 71 1.58 -4.55 -9.93
N PRO A 72 1.45 -3.20 -9.96
CA PRO A 72 0.27 -2.54 -10.53
C PRO A 72 0.03 -2.85 -12.01
N ASN A 73 1.08 -3.28 -12.73
CA ASN A 73 0.99 -3.71 -14.13
C ASN A 73 0.07 -4.93 -14.34
N LEU A 74 -0.27 -5.66 -13.28
CA LEU A 74 -1.21 -6.78 -13.32
C LEU A 74 -2.69 -6.32 -13.26
N ILE A 75 -2.95 -5.03 -13.06
CA ILE A 75 -4.30 -4.47 -13.04
C ILE A 75 -4.78 -4.27 -14.47
N GLU A 76 -5.98 -4.77 -14.78
CA GLU A 76 -6.56 -4.73 -16.13
C GLU A 76 -6.91 -3.31 -16.59
N ASP A 77 -7.38 -2.44 -15.69
CA ASP A 77 -7.65 -1.03 -15.98
C ASP A 77 -6.34 -0.24 -16.02
N PRO A 78 -5.89 0.22 -17.21
CA PRO A 78 -4.59 0.90 -17.36
C PRO A 78 -4.56 2.28 -16.69
N VAL A 79 -5.72 2.94 -16.55
CA VAL A 79 -5.80 4.23 -15.86
C VAL A 79 -5.60 4.00 -14.37
N LEU A 80 -6.30 3.02 -13.80
CA LEU A 80 -6.14 2.64 -12.40
C LEU A 80 -4.73 2.14 -12.09
N ALA A 81 -4.15 1.32 -12.98
CA ALA A 81 -2.77 0.84 -12.85
C ALA A 81 -1.77 2.00 -12.78
N THR A 82 -1.95 3.02 -13.62
CA THR A 82 -1.10 4.21 -13.66
C THR A 82 -1.22 5.04 -12.39
N GLU A 83 -2.45 5.34 -11.96
CA GLU A 83 -2.72 6.11 -10.74
C GLU A 83 -2.15 5.41 -9.49
N ILE A 84 -2.35 4.10 -9.36
CA ILE A 84 -1.81 3.32 -8.25
C ILE A 84 -0.27 3.29 -8.29
N SER A 85 0.33 3.15 -9.47
CA SER A 85 1.80 3.19 -9.61
C SER A 85 2.34 4.53 -9.13
N GLN A 86 1.73 5.64 -9.54
CA GLN A 86 2.13 6.99 -9.11
C GLN A 86 2.00 7.15 -7.60
N CYS A 87 0.93 6.65 -6.98
CA CYS A 87 0.79 6.61 -5.52
C CYS A 87 1.94 5.86 -4.86
N ILE A 88 2.29 4.67 -5.34
CA ILE A 88 3.36 3.85 -4.74
C ILE A 88 4.73 4.52 -4.86
N TYR A 89 5.01 5.14 -6.00
CA TYR A 89 6.28 5.86 -6.20
C TYR A 89 6.38 7.14 -5.36
N SER A 90 5.24 7.78 -5.09
CA SER A 90 5.18 9.05 -4.34
C SER A 90 4.93 8.85 -2.85
N ASP A 91 4.67 7.63 -2.38
CA ASP A 91 4.39 7.36 -0.96
C ASP A 91 5.68 7.37 -0.13
N ASP A 92 5.84 8.44 0.65
CA ASP A 92 6.97 8.65 1.55
C ASP A 92 7.07 7.61 2.68
N PHE A 93 6.00 6.87 2.97
CA PHE A 93 5.94 5.93 4.10
C PHE A 93 6.07 4.46 3.69
N TYR A 94 5.57 4.11 2.50
CA TYR A 94 5.48 2.73 2.01
C TYR A 94 6.18 2.51 0.67
N GLY A 95 6.88 3.52 0.14
CA GLY A 95 7.68 3.39 -1.07
C GLY A 95 8.94 2.51 -0.90
N PRO A 96 9.50 1.97 -2.00
CA PRO A 96 10.69 1.10 -1.97
C PRO A 96 11.91 1.74 -1.32
N LEU A 97 12.07 3.06 -1.47
CA LEU A 97 13.16 3.82 -0.86
C LEU A 97 13.03 3.85 0.66
N THR A 98 11.85 4.20 1.16
CA THR A 98 11.57 4.24 2.60
C THR A 98 11.67 2.86 3.23
N ASP A 99 11.22 1.81 2.56
CA ASP A 99 11.41 0.43 3.00
C ASP A 99 12.90 0.07 3.11
N SER A 100 13.69 0.43 2.09
CA SER A 100 15.14 0.22 2.08
C SER A 100 15.84 0.98 3.22
N ILE A 101 15.44 2.23 3.50
CA ILE A 101 15.97 3.03 4.61
C ILE A 101 15.62 2.38 5.95
N LYS A 102 14.35 2.01 6.17
CA LYS A 102 13.90 1.32 7.38
C LYS A 102 14.67 0.02 7.60
N HIS A 103 14.90 -0.74 6.53
CA HIS A 103 15.66 -1.99 6.58
C HIS A 103 17.12 -1.77 6.96
N ALA A 104 17.79 -0.80 6.33
CA ALA A 104 19.18 -0.47 6.61
C ALA A 104 19.37 0.00 8.06
N ILE A 105 18.48 0.88 8.54
CA ILE A 105 18.48 1.35 9.92
C ILE A 105 18.24 0.18 10.88
N GLY A 106 17.22 -0.65 10.62
CA GLY A 106 16.92 -1.83 11.43
C GLY A 106 18.12 -2.76 11.56
N TYR A 107 18.79 -3.05 10.45
CA TYR A 107 20.01 -3.87 10.41
C TYR A 107 21.14 -3.28 11.26
N GLU A 108 21.37 -1.96 11.21
CA GLU A 108 22.39 -1.30 12.01
C GLU A 108 22.10 -1.44 13.52
N TYR A 109 20.84 -1.28 13.93
CA TYR A 109 20.42 -1.47 15.31
C TYR A 109 20.56 -2.92 15.77
N GLU A 110 20.16 -3.89 14.94
CA GLU A 110 20.36 -5.32 15.21
C GLU A 110 21.85 -5.64 15.40
N PHE A 111 22.72 -5.08 14.55
CA PHE A 111 24.17 -5.27 14.65
C PHE A 111 24.73 -4.68 15.95
N LYS A 112 24.33 -3.45 16.31
CA LYS A 112 24.73 -2.80 17.57
C LYS A 112 24.27 -3.61 18.78
N LEU A 113 23.03 -4.08 18.78
CA LEU A 113 22.46 -4.88 19.86
C LEU A 113 23.17 -6.23 20.00
N LYS A 114 23.42 -6.93 18.89
CA LYS A 114 24.21 -8.17 18.87
C LYS A 114 25.59 -7.97 19.50
N ARG A 115 26.27 -6.87 19.18
CA ARG A 115 27.59 -6.55 19.74
C ARG A 115 27.53 -6.25 21.23
N GLN A 116 26.50 -5.54 21.70
CA GLN A 116 26.32 -5.23 23.12
C GLN A 116 25.98 -6.48 23.94
N LEU A 117 25.08 -7.33 23.45
CA LEU A 117 24.75 -8.60 24.10
C LEU A 117 25.96 -9.54 24.16
N GLY A 118 26.75 -9.62 23.08
CA GLY A 118 27.99 -10.39 23.07
C GLY A 118 29.00 -9.93 24.13
N LYS A 119 29.09 -8.61 24.39
CA LYS A 119 29.93 -8.07 25.48
C LYS A 119 29.42 -8.45 26.87
N LEU A 120 28.12 -8.67 27.02
CA LEU A 120 27.46 -9.08 28.26
C LEU A 120 27.41 -10.61 28.44
N GLY A 121 27.93 -11.39 27.48
CA GLY A 121 27.88 -12.85 27.52
C GLY A 121 26.53 -13.45 27.11
N HIS A 122 25.66 -12.66 26.47
CA HIS A 122 24.35 -13.11 25.99
C HIS A 122 24.36 -13.34 24.47
N SER A 123 23.63 -14.37 24.03
CA SER A 123 23.41 -14.62 22.60
C SER A 123 22.29 -13.74 22.05
N PHE A 124 22.44 -13.32 20.80
CA PHE A 124 21.43 -12.57 20.06
C PHE A 124 20.74 -13.50 19.06
N ILE A 125 19.41 -13.56 19.12
CA ILE A 125 18.58 -14.38 18.22
C ILE A 125 17.70 -13.42 17.41
N VAL A 126 17.79 -13.50 16.08
CA VAL A 126 16.88 -12.81 15.18
C VAL A 126 15.68 -13.72 14.96
N LEU A 127 14.47 -13.26 15.29
CA LEU A 127 13.25 -13.93 14.88
C LEU A 127 13.08 -13.68 13.38
N GLN A 128 13.42 -14.68 12.56
CA GLN A 128 13.16 -14.67 11.12
C GLN A 128 11.64 -14.63 10.92
N GLY A 129 11.08 -13.43 10.74
CA GLY A 129 9.73 -13.27 10.23
C GLY A 129 9.67 -13.77 8.79
N GLY A 130 9.19 -15.00 8.61
CA GLY A 130 8.78 -15.64 7.35
C GLY A 130 9.28 -15.01 6.05
N ARG A 131 10.57 -15.19 5.74
CA ARG A 131 11.06 -15.16 4.36
C ARG A 131 11.37 -16.60 3.98
N ASN A 132 10.38 -17.26 3.39
CA ASN A 132 10.61 -18.50 2.66
C ASN A 132 11.32 -18.09 1.37
N GLU A 133 12.58 -18.48 1.26
CA GLU A 133 13.25 -18.69 -0.03
C GLU A 133 12.51 -19.76 -0.85
#